data_AF-A0A3P6VHR9-F1
#
_entry.id   AF-A0A3P6VHR9-F1
#
_cell.length_a   1.000
_cell.length_b   1.000
_cell.length_c   1.000
_cell.angle_alpha   90.00
_cell.angle_beta   90.00
_cell.angle_gamma   90.00
#
_symmetry.space_group_name_H-M   'P 1'
#
loop_
_entity.id
_entity.type
_entity.pdbx_description
1 polymer ?
#
loop_
_entity_poly.entity_id
_entity_poly.type
_entity_poly.pdbx_seq_one_letter_code
_entity_poly.pdbx_strand_id
1 'polypeptide(L)'
;MEEARANEDDENQYAALLHSVCHCEWLGDCPVSSDTHYNSVVELTQHLIAIHRVETFCQIQEDSVEGLTETVQTVDVVVIANGEDCPMTRRIGRALEKADNLLKNEGNPRVRFVGLMPWSQVSQRETLTIQGGIVNYDSTFYEDHTLQISPFLTHVLLLDDGYCKKSDILACNEFRWRLESKICMDGGALVIALLWGGTAANITEAETRINRHIPLVLPHPSNGAVDVIAKAMEFHKAYKDDFEEFSSEEVAFLQDMLNNLKLDIAVDDAMADLRRLFIDWRLLIFHDIDSDTKLHKTLFDAFSKHRFTAGDYVEFSLKWNRVDKLMLLDPHYLSTIPHARRNNLFASALLANRSRFIPIFVKMGIDLHIIVTPNLLHTLYNESLRVNSLLQLLHATGALPHQPHSKHSVFEDKLHLVPLKPRVGNAARCCPVVVNLHHIHILLRAALGTFDCPEYFSDYKVERY
;
A
#
# COMPACT_ATOMS: atom_id res chain seq x y z
N MET A 1 -28.82 45.44 2.18
CA MET A 1 -28.40 45.99 3.48
C MET A 1 -29.11 45.16 4.55
N GLU A 2 -28.82 43.87 4.70
CA GLU A 2 -27.51 43.25 4.91
C GLU A 2 -26.87 43.78 6.20
N GLU A 3 -26.95 42.99 7.27
CA GLU A 3 -25.76 42.70 8.08
C GLU A 3 -25.92 41.37 8.83
N ALA A 4 -24.85 40.61 8.72
CA ALA A 4 -24.67 39.21 9.06
C ALA A 4 -24.80 38.92 10.56
N ARG A 5 -25.45 37.79 10.88
CA ARG A 5 -25.09 36.98 12.05
C ARG A 5 -24.37 35.75 11.53
N ALA A 6 -23.11 35.63 11.94
CA ALA A 6 -22.30 34.44 11.80
C ALA A 6 -22.96 33.29 12.58
N ASN A 7 -23.30 32.22 11.88
CA ASN A 7 -23.39 30.90 12.46
C ASN A 7 -22.22 30.10 11.87
N GLU A 8 -21.28 29.76 12.73
CA GLU A 8 -20.32 28.69 12.53
C GLU A 8 -21.10 27.38 12.61
N ASP A 9 -21.40 26.78 11.46
CA ASP A 9 -21.73 25.36 11.37
C ASP A 9 -20.62 24.70 10.55
N ASP A 10 -19.82 23.88 11.25
CA ASP A 10 -18.81 22.98 10.70
C ASP A 10 -19.49 21.94 9.79
N GLU A 11 -19.71 22.28 8.52
CA GLU A 11 -20.07 21.31 7.49
C GLU A 11 -18.81 20.59 7.00
N ASN A 12 -18.58 19.38 7.53
CA ASN A 12 -17.68 18.40 6.94
C ASN A 12 -18.21 17.98 5.54
N GLN A 13 -17.82 18.71 4.51
CA GLN A 13 -18.06 18.35 3.11
C GLN A 13 -17.09 17.24 2.69
N TYR A 14 -17.58 15.99 2.65
CA TYR A 14 -16.86 14.87 2.06
C TYR A 14 -17.16 14.81 0.55
N ALA A 15 -16.20 15.19 -0.28
CA ALA A 15 -16.25 14.98 -1.71
C ALA A 15 -15.87 13.53 -2.03
N ALA A 16 -16.87 12.65 -2.20
CA ALA A 16 -16.66 11.34 -2.79
C ALA A 16 -16.52 11.50 -4.32
N LEU A 17 -15.34 11.22 -4.86
CA LEU A 17 -15.12 11.12 -6.30
C LEU A 17 -15.68 9.78 -6.78
N LEU A 18 -16.90 9.79 -7.31
CA LEU A 18 -17.51 8.68 -8.04
C LEU A 18 -16.80 8.51 -9.38
N HIS A 19 -15.94 7.49 -9.49
CA HIS A 19 -15.48 7.04 -10.80
C HIS A 19 -16.46 6.00 -11.35
N SER A 20 -17.23 6.44 -12.35
CA SER A 20 -17.93 5.67 -13.40
C SER A 20 -18.71 4.42 -12.99
N VAL A 21 -20.00 4.42 -13.33
CA VAL A 21 -20.82 3.21 -13.49
C VAL A 21 -20.17 2.32 -14.57
N CYS A 22 -19.65 1.16 -14.18
CA CYS A 22 -19.21 0.16 -15.15
C CYS A 22 -20.43 -0.63 -15.63
N HIS A 23 -20.95 -0.30 -16.81
CA HIS A 23 -21.77 -1.25 -17.55
C HIS A 23 -20.86 -2.36 -18.06
N CYS A 24 -20.78 -3.46 -17.31
CA CYS A 24 -20.23 -4.71 -17.81
C CYS A 24 -21.29 -5.36 -18.70
N GLU A 25 -21.31 -5.03 -20.00
CA GLU A 25 -22.08 -5.80 -20.97
C GLU A 25 -21.52 -7.23 -21.03
N TRP A 26 -22.27 -8.14 -20.41
CA TRP A 26 -22.05 -9.58 -20.52
C TRP A 26 -22.42 -10.03 -21.93
N LEU A 27 -21.42 -10.11 -22.81
CA LEU A 27 -21.50 -10.88 -24.05
C LEU A 27 -20.43 -11.98 -24.01
N GLY A 28 -20.89 -13.22 -24.16
CA GLY A 28 -20.03 -14.39 -24.22
C GLY A 28 -18.96 -14.25 -25.30
N ASP A 29 -17.79 -14.79 -24.99
CA ASP A 29 -16.69 -15.06 -25.90
C ASP A 29 -16.36 -13.95 -26.92
N CYS A 30 -15.97 -12.76 -26.44
CA CYS A 30 -15.01 -11.87 -27.13
C CYS A 30 -14.39 -10.82 -26.17
N PRO A 31 -13.11 -10.44 -26.36
CA PRO A 31 -12.44 -9.41 -25.58
C PRO A 31 -12.85 -8.01 -26.07
N VAL A 32 -12.53 -6.96 -25.29
CA VAL A 32 -12.84 -5.52 -25.50
C VAL A 32 -14.24 -5.15 -24.94
N SER A 33 -14.43 -4.28 -23.95
CA SER A 33 -13.86 -2.96 -23.66
C SER A 33 -13.67 -2.79 -22.15
N SER A 34 -12.53 -3.22 -21.61
CA SER A 34 -12.23 -3.09 -20.19
C SER A 34 -10.85 -2.46 -19.92
N ASP A 35 -9.97 -2.41 -20.92
CA ASP A 35 -8.59 -1.94 -20.80
C ASP A 35 -8.42 -0.43 -20.55
N THR A 36 -9.39 0.41 -20.90
CA THR A 36 -9.26 1.88 -20.79
C THR A 36 -9.44 2.41 -19.37
N HIS A 37 -10.19 1.74 -18.49
CA HIS A 37 -10.37 2.17 -17.09
C HIS A 37 -9.48 1.43 -16.09
N TYR A 38 -9.01 0.21 -16.41
CA TYR A 38 -8.04 -0.49 -15.55
C TYR A 38 -6.72 0.27 -15.42
N ASN A 39 -6.21 0.87 -16.50
CA ASN A 39 -4.97 1.64 -16.45
C ASN A 39 -5.03 2.84 -15.49
N SER A 40 -6.22 3.44 -15.29
CA SER A 40 -6.40 4.55 -14.34
C SER A 40 -6.34 4.13 -12.86
N VAL A 41 -6.68 2.88 -12.53
CA VAL A 41 -6.53 2.31 -11.17
C VAL A 41 -5.11 1.76 -10.98
N VAL A 42 -4.53 1.16 -12.02
CA VAL A 42 -3.22 0.47 -12.00
C VAL A 42 -2.04 1.46 -12.01
N GLU A 43 -2.21 2.67 -12.54
CA GLU A 43 -1.10 3.65 -12.63
C GLU A 43 -0.55 4.15 -11.28
N LEU A 44 -1.00 3.62 -10.14
CA LEU A 44 -1.06 4.42 -8.93
C LEU A 44 -0.39 3.84 -7.67
N THR A 45 0.07 2.57 -7.61
CA THR A 45 0.73 2.03 -6.39
C THR A 45 1.76 0.92 -6.59
N GLN A 46 2.74 0.83 -5.69
CA GLN A 46 3.72 -0.27 -5.61
C GLN A 46 3.24 -1.45 -4.72
N HIS A 47 2.26 -1.23 -3.83
CA HIS A 47 1.74 -2.25 -2.92
C HIS A 47 0.21 -2.15 -2.79
N LEU A 48 -0.46 -3.30 -2.72
CA LEU A 48 -1.90 -3.42 -2.53
C LEU A 48 -2.19 -4.32 -1.33
N ILE A 49 -3.04 -3.86 -0.42
CA ILE A 49 -3.60 -4.66 0.66
C ILE A 49 -5.09 -4.82 0.40
N ALA A 50 -5.51 -6.04 0.07
CA ALA A 50 -6.92 -6.36 -0.12
C ALA A 50 -7.49 -6.97 1.17
N ILE A 51 -8.27 -6.18 1.90
CA ILE A 51 -8.93 -6.59 3.14
C ILE A 51 -10.29 -7.21 2.79
N HIS A 52 -10.48 -8.46 3.18
CA HIS A 52 -11.68 -9.23 2.88
C HIS A 52 -12.68 -9.20 4.02
N ARG A 53 -13.95 -9.24 3.62
CA ARG A 53 -15.18 -9.15 4.42
C ARG A 53 -15.04 -9.76 5.81
N VAL A 54 -15.56 -9.04 6.80
CA VAL A 54 -15.49 -9.41 8.22
C VAL A 54 -16.89 -9.48 8.77
N GLU A 55 -17.53 -10.62 8.57
CA GLU A 55 -18.79 -10.93 9.24
C GLU A 55 -18.48 -11.82 10.45
N THR A 56 -18.27 -11.19 11.60
CA THR A 56 -18.74 -11.63 12.94
C THR A 56 -18.25 -10.67 14.01
N PHE A 57 -18.94 -10.71 15.14
CA PHE A 57 -18.94 -9.80 16.29
C PHE A 57 -17.65 -9.82 17.13
N CYS A 58 -16.46 -9.84 16.51
CA CYS A 58 -15.22 -9.83 17.27
C CYS A 58 -14.82 -8.41 17.67
N GLN A 59 -14.52 -8.26 18.95
CA GLN A 59 -13.77 -7.13 19.49
C GLN A 59 -12.41 -7.11 18.78
N ILE A 60 -12.32 -6.40 17.67
CA ILE A 60 -11.04 -6.04 17.08
C ILE A 60 -10.33 -5.21 18.14
N GLN A 61 -9.25 -5.74 18.72
CA GLN A 61 -8.36 -4.96 19.57
C GLN A 61 -7.78 -3.81 18.74
N GLU A 62 -7.71 -2.62 19.33
CA GLU A 62 -7.22 -1.41 18.65
C GLU A 62 -5.82 -1.61 18.06
N ASP A 63 -5.00 -2.42 18.74
CA ASP A 63 -3.61 -2.73 18.41
C ASP A 63 -3.42 -3.34 17.01
N SER A 64 -4.39 -4.14 16.54
CA SER A 64 -4.27 -4.75 15.22
C SER A 64 -4.51 -3.76 14.07
N VAL A 65 -5.35 -2.75 14.28
CA VAL A 65 -5.61 -1.70 13.28
C VAL A 65 -4.48 -0.65 13.30
N GLU A 66 -3.79 -0.49 14.42
CA GLU A 66 -2.57 0.33 14.50
C GLU A 66 -1.48 -0.18 13.54
N GLY A 67 -1.33 -1.50 13.37
CA GLY A 67 -0.40 -2.05 12.39
C GLY A 67 -0.71 -1.69 10.93
N LEU A 68 -1.97 -1.48 10.56
CA LEU A 68 -2.33 -0.95 9.24
C LEU A 68 -1.91 0.52 9.10
N THR A 69 -2.09 1.31 10.16
CA THR A 69 -1.66 2.71 10.24
C THR A 69 -0.15 2.84 10.02
N GLU A 70 0.65 2.03 10.72
CA GLU A 70 2.11 2.00 10.53
C GLU A 70 2.49 1.60 9.10
N THR A 71 1.75 0.67 8.50
CA THR A 71 2.01 0.19 7.14
C THR A 71 1.80 1.31 6.11
N VAL A 72 0.65 2.00 6.15
CA VAL A 72 0.37 3.10 5.21
C VAL A 72 1.24 4.34 5.44
N GLN A 73 1.76 4.53 6.65
CA GLN A 73 2.76 5.56 6.93
C GLN A 73 4.14 5.22 6.36
N THR A 74 4.46 3.93 6.29
CA THR A 74 5.79 3.47 5.87
C THR A 74 5.87 3.29 4.36
N VAL A 75 4.79 2.81 3.73
CA VAL A 75 4.73 2.52 2.29
C VAL A 75 3.42 2.98 1.68
N ASP A 76 3.50 3.43 0.42
CA ASP A 76 2.33 3.79 -0.37
C ASP A 76 1.53 2.53 -0.73
N VAL A 77 0.39 2.39 -0.07
CA VAL A 77 -0.50 1.23 -0.14
C VAL A 77 -1.91 1.70 -0.50
N VAL A 78 -2.56 0.96 -1.39
CA VAL A 78 -4.01 1.02 -1.56
C VAL A 78 -4.65 -0.07 -0.72
N VAL A 79 -5.64 0.32 0.09
CA VAL A 79 -6.45 -0.61 0.87
C VAL A 79 -7.78 -0.80 0.15
N ILE A 80 -8.10 -2.04 -0.23
CA ILE A 80 -9.40 -2.40 -0.82
C ILE A 80 -10.22 -3.16 0.22
N ALA A 81 -11.49 -2.80 0.41
CA ALA A 81 -12.42 -3.54 1.26
C ALA A 81 -13.84 -3.58 0.66
N ASN A 82 -14.77 -4.20 1.37
CA ASN A 82 -16.20 -3.98 1.11
C ASN A 82 -16.52 -2.52 1.43
N GLY A 83 -17.27 -1.85 0.55
CA GLY A 83 -17.57 -0.42 0.74
C GLY A 83 -18.69 -0.13 1.74
N GLU A 84 -19.35 -1.16 2.27
CA GLU A 84 -20.48 -0.98 3.19
C GLU A 84 -20.06 -0.36 4.53
N ASP A 85 -20.94 0.45 5.12
CA ASP A 85 -20.74 1.03 6.45
C ASP A 85 -20.98 -0.01 7.56
N CYS A 86 -19.95 -0.79 7.87
CA CYS A 86 -19.96 -1.75 8.96
C CYS A 86 -18.91 -1.40 10.04
N PRO A 87 -19.01 -1.99 11.26
CA PRO A 87 -18.06 -1.70 12.34
C PRO A 87 -16.58 -1.86 11.96
N MET A 88 -16.25 -2.83 11.10
CA MET A 88 -14.89 -3.05 10.61
C MET A 88 -14.45 -1.93 9.65
N THR A 89 -15.24 -1.64 8.61
CA THR A 89 -14.92 -0.56 7.65
C THR A 89 -14.75 0.78 8.36
N ARG A 90 -15.56 1.07 9.40
CA ARG A 90 -15.39 2.26 10.24
C ARG A 90 -14.10 2.26 11.06
N ARG A 91 -13.72 1.13 11.65
CA ARG A 91 -12.46 1.01 12.42
C ARG A 91 -11.24 1.20 11.53
N ILE A 92 -11.19 0.51 10.40
CA ILE A 92 -10.14 0.69 9.38
C ILE A 92 -10.13 2.13 8.91
N GLY A 93 -11.29 2.67 8.52
CA GLY A 93 -11.46 4.04 8.06
C GLY A 93 -10.91 5.08 9.02
N ARG A 94 -11.26 5.01 10.32
CA ARG A 94 -10.73 5.91 11.35
C ARG A 94 -9.21 5.80 11.52
N ALA A 95 -8.65 4.60 11.43
CA ALA A 95 -7.21 4.40 11.54
C ALA A 95 -6.46 4.99 10.33
N LEU A 96 -6.98 4.76 9.13
CA LEU A 96 -6.45 5.33 7.90
C LEU A 96 -6.60 6.85 7.84
N GLU A 97 -7.69 7.42 8.34
CA GLU A 97 -7.89 8.87 8.46
C GLU A 97 -6.88 9.50 9.43
N LYS A 98 -6.63 8.87 10.59
CA LYS A 98 -5.57 9.29 11.52
C LYS A 98 -4.20 9.27 10.83
N ALA A 99 -3.90 8.21 10.07
CA ALA A 99 -2.65 8.13 9.30
C ALA A 99 -2.55 9.24 8.24
N ASP A 100 -3.63 9.45 7.47
CA ASP A 100 -3.69 10.45 6.42
C ASP A 100 -3.48 11.88 6.95
N ASN A 101 -4.06 12.20 8.12
CA ASN A 101 -3.86 13.49 8.77
C ASN A 101 -2.40 13.71 9.21
N LEU A 102 -1.70 12.66 9.63
CA LEU A 102 -0.26 12.74 9.92
C LEU A 102 0.56 12.93 8.63
N LEU A 103 0.23 12.19 7.57
CA LEU A 103 0.95 12.24 6.28
C LEU A 103 0.74 13.56 5.53
N LYS A 104 -0.43 14.20 5.64
CA LYS A 104 -0.71 15.53 5.07
C LYS A 104 0.27 16.58 5.58
N ASN A 105 0.65 16.52 6.85
CA ASN A 105 1.62 17.44 7.44
C ASN A 105 3.05 17.22 6.89
N GLU A 106 3.33 16.04 6.35
CA GLU A 106 4.63 15.66 5.80
C GLU A 106 4.71 15.81 4.26
N GLY A 107 3.64 16.27 3.61
CA GLY A 107 3.58 16.40 2.14
C GLY A 107 3.54 15.06 1.39
N ASN A 108 3.19 13.98 2.08
CA ASN A 108 3.13 12.63 1.54
C ASN A 108 1.81 12.38 0.78
N PRO A 109 1.76 11.40 -0.16
CA PRO A 109 0.54 11.04 -0.87
C PRO A 109 -0.55 10.58 0.10
N ARG A 110 -1.80 10.94 -0.20
CA ARG A 110 -2.96 10.60 0.62
C ARG A 110 -3.16 9.09 0.69
N VAL A 111 -3.59 8.61 1.85
CA VAL A 111 -4.01 7.22 2.04
C VAL A 111 -5.20 6.94 1.14
N ARG A 112 -5.16 5.82 0.41
CA ARG A 112 -6.25 5.40 -0.49
C ARG A 112 -6.97 4.22 0.09
N PHE A 113 -8.22 4.46 0.48
CA PHE A 113 -9.16 3.45 0.93
C PHE A 113 -10.31 3.32 -0.08
N VAL A 114 -10.39 2.16 -0.74
CA VAL A 114 -11.30 1.88 -1.85
C VAL A 114 -12.34 0.84 -1.43
N GLY A 115 -13.61 1.19 -1.53
CA GLY A 115 -14.72 0.26 -1.29
C GLY A 115 -15.21 -0.37 -2.59
N LEU A 116 -15.42 -1.69 -2.61
CA LEU A 116 -16.20 -2.35 -3.68
C LEU A 116 -17.60 -2.63 -3.16
N MET A 117 -18.62 -2.27 -3.95
CA MET A 117 -20.02 -2.53 -3.61
C MET A 117 -20.82 -2.94 -4.85
N PRO A 118 -21.81 -3.84 -4.70
CA PRO A 118 -22.77 -4.10 -5.76
C PRO A 118 -23.72 -2.91 -5.89
N TRP A 119 -23.83 -2.35 -7.09
CA TRP A 119 -24.68 -1.22 -7.40
C TRP A 119 -26.12 -1.49 -6.97
N SER A 120 -26.64 -2.68 -7.26
CA SER A 120 -27.99 -3.14 -6.95
C SER A 120 -28.36 -3.18 -5.46
N GLN A 121 -27.40 -3.03 -4.54
CA GLN A 121 -27.66 -2.99 -3.10
C GLN A 121 -27.35 -1.63 -2.48
N VAL A 122 -26.86 -0.65 -3.23
CA VAL A 122 -26.56 0.67 -2.66
C VAL A 122 -27.85 1.40 -2.29
N SER A 123 -27.88 2.01 -1.10
CA SER A 123 -28.97 2.90 -0.65
C SER A 123 -28.99 4.19 -1.47
N GLN A 124 -30.14 4.84 -1.66
CA GLN A 124 -30.23 6.14 -2.38
C GLN A 124 -29.61 6.10 -3.80
N ARG A 125 -29.68 4.96 -4.49
CA ARG A 125 -29.18 4.83 -5.88
C ARG A 125 -29.64 5.94 -6.81
N GLU A 126 -30.89 6.39 -6.66
CA GLU A 126 -31.48 7.44 -7.47
C GLU A 126 -30.76 8.79 -7.34
N THR A 127 -30.16 9.09 -6.18
CA THR A 127 -29.38 10.32 -5.98
C THR A 127 -28.00 10.20 -6.64
N LEU A 128 -27.47 8.99 -6.74
CA LEU A 128 -26.18 8.68 -7.36
C LEU A 128 -26.26 8.60 -8.90
N THR A 129 -27.46 8.48 -9.49
CA THR A 129 -27.67 8.44 -10.94
C THR A 129 -27.64 9.83 -11.60
N ILE A 130 -26.54 10.56 -11.42
CA ILE A 130 -26.29 11.85 -12.10
C ILE A 130 -25.13 11.69 -13.09
N GLN A 131 -25.27 12.24 -14.30
CA GLN A 131 -24.21 12.22 -15.30
C GLN A 131 -23.11 13.23 -14.95
N GLY A 132 -22.15 12.78 -14.16
CA GLY A 132 -21.02 13.59 -13.70
C GLY A 132 -21.45 14.68 -12.71
N GLY A 133 -20.48 15.15 -11.92
CA GLY A 133 -20.70 16.20 -10.92
C GLY A 133 -20.60 15.69 -9.49
N ILE A 134 -21.03 16.55 -8.56
CA ILE A 134 -20.98 16.31 -7.12
C ILE A 134 -22.37 15.90 -6.66
N VAL A 135 -22.44 14.78 -5.93
CA VAL A 135 -23.67 14.27 -5.34
C VAL A 135 -23.55 14.38 -3.83
N ASN A 136 -24.59 14.89 -3.18
CA ASN A 136 -24.72 14.83 -1.73
C ASN A 136 -25.37 13.50 -1.36
N TYR A 137 -24.60 12.65 -0.67
CA TYR A 137 -25.06 11.35 -0.20
C TYR A 137 -25.24 11.40 1.32
N ASP A 138 -26.44 11.09 1.81
CA ASP A 138 -26.71 11.05 3.24
C ASP A 138 -26.34 9.69 3.82
N SER A 139 -25.20 9.60 4.51
CA SER A 139 -24.75 8.36 5.15
C SER A 139 -25.62 7.91 6.33
N THR A 140 -26.58 8.74 6.79
CA THR A 140 -27.49 8.42 7.89
C THR A 140 -28.84 7.86 7.42
N PHE A 141 -29.14 8.00 6.12
CA PHE A 141 -30.40 7.56 5.54
C PHE A 141 -30.50 6.04 5.48
N TYR A 142 -31.51 5.48 6.12
CA TYR A 142 -31.76 4.04 6.17
C TYR A 142 -32.83 3.63 5.16
N GLU A 143 -32.54 2.63 4.35
CA GLU A 143 -33.44 2.03 3.38
C GLU A 143 -33.38 0.50 3.49
N ASP A 144 -34.53 -0.14 3.68
CA ASP A 144 -34.64 -1.58 3.89
C ASP A 144 -33.98 -2.36 2.74
N HIS A 145 -33.25 -3.42 3.08
CA HIS A 145 -32.55 -4.30 2.13
C HIS A 145 -31.48 -3.63 1.26
N THR A 146 -30.96 -2.47 1.68
CA THR A 146 -29.82 -1.80 1.04
C THR A 146 -28.62 -1.69 1.98
N LEU A 147 -27.46 -1.42 1.40
CA LEU A 147 -26.18 -1.19 2.05
C LEU A 147 -25.82 0.28 1.92
N GLN A 148 -25.47 0.89 3.06
CA GLN A 148 -24.94 2.24 3.11
C GLN A 148 -23.46 2.26 2.72
N ILE A 149 -23.03 3.29 1.99
CA ILE A 149 -21.62 3.52 1.67
C ILE A 149 -20.93 4.06 2.92
N SER A 150 -19.78 3.47 3.28
CA SER A 150 -18.98 3.94 4.41
C SER A 150 -18.45 5.37 4.16
N PRO A 151 -18.61 6.30 5.13
CA PRO A 151 -18.16 7.68 4.99
C PRO A 151 -16.63 7.83 5.04
N PHE A 152 -15.91 6.77 5.43
CA PHE A 152 -14.44 6.80 5.54
C PHE A 152 -13.72 6.42 4.24
N LEU A 153 -14.46 6.03 3.20
CA LEU A 153 -13.87 5.65 1.93
C LEU A 153 -13.38 6.89 1.19
N THR A 154 -12.20 6.75 0.56
CA THR A 154 -11.68 7.79 -0.35
C THR A 154 -12.20 7.61 -1.77
N HIS A 155 -12.49 6.36 -2.15
CA HIS A 155 -13.00 5.98 -3.46
C HIS A 155 -14.00 4.83 -3.28
N VAL A 156 -14.96 4.74 -4.17
CA VAL A 156 -15.91 3.63 -4.24
C VAL A 156 -16.02 3.14 -5.68
N LEU A 157 -16.00 1.83 -5.87
CA LEU A 157 -16.28 1.17 -7.14
C LEU A 157 -17.63 0.45 -7.02
N LEU A 158 -18.60 0.92 -7.80
CA LEU A 158 -19.95 0.39 -7.82
C LEU A 158 -20.08 -0.58 -9.01
N LEU A 159 -20.34 -1.84 -8.70
CA LEU A 159 -20.34 -2.93 -9.66
C LEU A 159 -21.77 -3.27 -10.05
N ASP A 160 -22.09 -3.10 -11.34
CA ASP A 160 -23.40 -3.44 -11.90
C ASP A 160 -23.25 -4.65 -12.83
N ASP A 161 -24.02 -5.70 -12.54
CA ASP A 161 -24.11 -6.90 -13.38
C ASP A 161 -25.33 -6.84 -14.33
N GLY A 162 -26.13 -5.78 -14.27
CA GLY A 162 -27.34 -5.61 -15.06
C GLY A 162 -28.53 -6.47 -14.60
N TYR A 163 -28.39 -7.28 -13.54
CA TYR A 163 -29.41 -8.20 -13.06
C TYR A 163 -29.83 -7.91 -11.62
N CYS A 164 -31.03 -7.36 -11.41
CA CYS A 164 -31.54 -7.05 -10.06
C CYS A 164 -31.94 -8.27 -9.19
N LYS A 165 -31.58 -9.52 -9.54
CA LYS A 165 -32.22 -10.73 -8.96
C LYS A 165 -31.31 -11.90 -8.57
N LYS A 166 -30.00 -11.88 -8.83
CA LYS A 166 -29.07 -12.93 -8.36
C LYS A 166 -28.05 -12.34 -7.38
N SER A 167 -27.43 -13.21 -6.59
CA SER A 167 -26.50 -12.86 -5.50
C SER A 167 -25.39 -11.92 -5.98
N ASP A 168 -25.59 -10.61 -5.80
CA ASP A 168 -24.69 -9.55 -6.25
C ASP A 168 -23.28 -9.63 -5.61
N ILE A 169 -23.19 -10.38 -4.50
CA ILE A 169 -21.98 -10.63 -3.72
C ILE A 169 -20.97 -11.45 -4.54
N LEU A 170 -21.43 -12.42 -5.33
CA LEU A 170 -20.55 -13.28 -6.13
C LEU A 170 -19.86 -12.49 -7.25
N ALA A 171 -20.58 -11.59 -7.91
CA ALA A 171 -20.03 -10.72 -8.95
C ALA A 171 -18.96 -9.76 -8.39
N CYS A 172 -19.19 -9.22 -7.18
CA CYS A 172 -18.20 -8.37 -6.51
C CYS A 172 -16.92 -9.14 -6.15
N ASN A 173 -17.07 -10.35 -5.63
CA ASN A 173 -15.94 -11.22 -5.31
C ASN A 173 -15.17 -11.63 -6.57
N GLU A 174 -15.88 -11.92 -7.66
CA GLU A 174 -15.28 -12.28 -8.94
C GLU A 174 -14.46 -11.14 -9.54
N PHE A 175 -15.05 -9.94 -9.57
CA PHE A 175 -14.36 -8.74 -10.00
C PHE A 175 -13.13 -8.46 -9.13
N ARG A 176 -13.27 -8.59 -7.80
CA ARG A 176 -12.20 -8.28 -6.86
C ARG A 176 -10.96 -9.14 -7.10
N TRP A 177 -11.09 -10.47 -7.17
CA TRP A 177 -9.90 -11.31 -7.39
C TRP A 177 -9.30 -11.08 -8.78
N ARG A 178 -10.11 -10.76 -9.80
CA ARG A 178 -9.60 -10.41 -11.14
C ARG A 178 -8.78 -9.13 -11.11
N LEU A 179 -9.27 -8.12 -10.38
CA LEU A 179 -8.56 -6.87 -10.16
C LEU A 179 -7.23 -7.11 -9.43
N GLU A 180 -7.26 -7.86 -8.32
CA GLU A 180 -6.05 -8.23 -7.56
C GLU A 180 -5.03 -8.97 -8.44
N SER A 181 -5.49 -9.96 -9.22
CA SER A 181 -4.63 -10.74 -10.12
C SER A 181 -4.00 -9.87 -11.21
N LYS A 182 -4.79 -8.97 -11.80
CA LYS A 182 -4.32 -8.06 -12.85
C LYS A 182 -3.30 -7.06 -12.30
N ILE A 183 -3.53 -6.53 -11.09
CA ILE A 183 -2.55 -5.64 -10.41
C ILE A 183 -1.23 -6.38 -10.14
N CYS A 184 -1.30 -7.64 -9.72
CA CYS A 184 -0.12 -8.47 -9.49
C CYS A 184 0.65 -8.78 -10.79
N MET A 185 -0.05 -9.09 -11.89
CA MET A 185 0.56 -9.49 -13.16
C MET A 185 1.07 -8.31 -13.99
N ASP A 186 0.23 -7.29 -14.19
CA ASP A 186 0.49 -6.19 -15.12
C ASP A 186 1.13 -4.98 -14.43
N GLY A 187 0.79 -4.75 -13.16
CA GLY A 187 1.26 -3.60 -12.38
C GLY A 187 2.60 -3.81 -11.68
N GLY A 188 3.07 -5.07 -11.58
CA GLY A 188 4.25 -5.42 -10.78
C GLY A 188 4.13 -5.08 -9.29
N ALA A 189 2.92 -4.73 -8.84
CA ALA A 189 2.65 -4.38 -7.46
C ALA A 189 2.48 -5.65 -6.64
N LEU A 190 2.98 -5.63 -5.41
CA LEU A 190 2.80 -6.74 -4.50
C LEU A 190 1.38 -6.70 -3.94
N VAL A 191 0.68 -7.84 -3.95
CA VAL A 191 -0.69 -7.95 -3.47
C VAL A 191 -0.74 -8.94 -2.32
N ILE A 192 -1.32 -8.56 -1.20
CA ILE A 192 -1.66 -9.49 -0.12
C ILE A 192 -3.13 -9.40 0.20
N ALA A 193 -3.70 -10.51 0.63
CA ALA A 193 -5.05 -10.55 1.17
C ALA A 193 -5.02 -10.67 2.69
N LEU A 194 -5.93 -9.97 3.36
CA LEU A 194 -6.17 -10.09 4.80
C LEU A 194 -7.59 -10.62 4.98
N LEU A 195 -7.73 -11.83 5.54
CA LEU A 195 -9.04 -12.39 5.90
C LEU A 195 -9.18 -12.36 7.41
N TRP A 196 -10.18 -11.64 7.90
CA TRP A 196 -10.45 -11.48 9.32
C TRP A 196 -11.81 -12.09 9.67
N GLY A 197 -11.83 -13.15 10.47
CA GLY A 197 -13.07 -13.87 10.78
C GLY A 197 -13.70 -14.49 9.53
N GLY A 198 -15.01 -14.31 9.36
CA GLY A 198 -15.71 -14.67 8.13
C GLY A 198 -16.58 -15.92 8.22
N THR A 199 -17.31 -16.15 7.13
CA THR A 199 -18.30 -17.23 6.93
C THR A 199 -17.69 -18.40 6.17
N ALA A 200 -18.48 -19.47 5.96
CA ALA A 200 -18.03 -20.62 5.18
C ALA A 200 -17.56 -20.21 3.77
N ALA A 201 -18.23 -19.28 3.09
CA ALA A 201 -17.83 -18.80 1.75
C ALA A 201 -16.47 -18.10 1.73
N ASN A 202 -16.01 -17.53 2.85
CA ASN A 202 -14.69 -16.91 2.89
C ASN A 202 -13.55 -17.94 2.77
N ILE A 203 -13.83 -19.23 2.98
CA ILE A 203 -12.87 -20.31 2.71
C ILE A 203 -12.68 -20.47 1.19
N THR A 204 -13.76 -20.42 0.41
CA THR A 204 -13.70 -20.40 -1.06
C THR A 204 -12.93 -19.17 -1.56
N GLU A 205 -13.15 -18.01 -0.96
CA GLU A 205 -12.43 -16.77 -1.30
C GLU A 205 -10.93 -16.86 -0.97
N ALA A 206 -10.58 -17.50 0.15
CA ALA A 206 -9.21 -17.77 0.53
C ALA A 206 -8.55 -18.73 -0.47
N GLU A 207 -9.23 -19.82 -0.82
CA GLU A 207 -8.77 -20.84 -1.77
C GLU A 207 -8.46 -20.22 -3.14
N THR A 208 -9.37 -19.38 -3.61
CA THR A 208 -9.27 -18.67 -4.88
C THR A 208 -7.97 -17.84 -4.96
N ARG A 209 -7.54 -17.24 -3.84
CA ARG A 209 -6.35 -16.38 -3.78
C ARG A 209 -5.06 -17.17 -3.68
N ILE A 210 -5.05 -18.22 -2.88
CA ILE A 210 -3.90 -19.13 -2.75
C ILE A 210 -3.59 -19.76 -4.11
N ASN A 211 -4.61 -20.22 -4.85
CA ASN A 211 -4.44 -20.74 -6.22
C ASN A 211 -3.84 -19.72 -7.20
N ARG A 212 -3.97 -18.43 -6.91
CA ARG A 212 -3.42 -17.31 -7.70
C ARG A 212 -2.09 -16.80 -7.14
N HIS A 213 -1.49 -17.53 -6.20
CA HIS A 213 -0.22 -17.19 -5.57
C HIS A 213 -0.27 -15.85 -4.80
N ILE A 214 -1.43 -15.45 -4.30
CA ILE A 214 -1.61 -14.27 -3.46
C ILE A 214 -1.48 -14.71 -1.99
N PRO A 215 -0.48 -14.22 -1.22
CA PRO A 215 -0.35 -14.54 0.19
C PRO A 215 -1.56 -14.07 1.01
N LEU A 216 -1.99 -14.90 1.95
CA LEU A 216 -3.15 -14.65 2.80
C LEU A 216 -2.72 -14.51 4.26
N VAL A 217 -2.99 -13.35 4.85
CA VAL A 217 -2.80 -13.06 6.27
C VAL A 217 -4.09 -13.35 7.02
N LEU A 218 -3.95 -14.10 8.11
CA LEU A 218 -5.02 -14.69 8.90
C LEU A 218 -4.86 -14.28 10.38
N PRO A 219 -5.46 -13.17 10.83
CA PRO A 219 -5.53 -12.80 12.23
C PRO A 219 -6.30 -13.84 13.03
N HIS A 220 -5.66 -14.44 14.02
CA HIS A 220 -6.18 -15.50 14.86
C HIS A 220 -5.87 -15.18 16.34
N PRO A 221 -6.80 -15.41 17.29
CA PRO A 221 -8.14 -15.98 17.12
C PRO A 221 -9.19 -14.97 16.60
N SER A 222 -10.21 -15.43 15.86
CA SER A 222 -11.14 -14.55 15.14
C SER A 222 -12.63 -14.86 15.28
N ASN A 223 -13.00 -15.95 15.95
CA ASN A 223 -14.34 -16.55 16.00
C ASN A 223 -15.05 -16.62 14.65
N GLY A 224 -14.38 -17.21 13.65
CA GLY A 224 -14.90 -17.32 12.29
C GLY A 224 -14.15 -18.34 11.43
N ALA A 225 -14.28 -18.23 10.11
CA ALA A 225 -13.64 -19.12 9.15
C ALA A 225 -12.12 -19.25 9.32
N VAL A 226 -11.44 -18.17 9.74
CA VAL A 226 -9.99 -18.21 10.02
C VAL A 226 -9.64 -19.24 11.10
N ASP A 227 -10.49 -19.46 12.11
CA ASP A 227 -10.20 -20.43 13.17
C ASP A 227 -10.33 -21.87 12.67
N VAL A 228 -11.23 -22.12 11.72
CA VAL A 228 -11.33 -23.40 11.02
C VAL A 228 -10.06 -23.66 10.21
N ILE A 229 -9.58 -22.65 9.47
CA ILE A 229 -8.34 -22.73 8.69
C ILE A 229 -7.13 -22.93 9.63
N ALA A 230 -7.10 -22.23 10.77
CA ALA A 230 -6.07 -22.39 11.79
C ALA A 230 -6.04 -23.81 12.35
N LYS A 231 -7.21 -24.37 12.68
CA LYS A 231 -7.31 -25.75 13.16
C LYS A 231 -6.86 -26.76 12.10
N ALA A 232 -7.27 -26.58 10.86
CA ALA A 232 -6.81 -27.42 9.75
C ALA A 232 -5.28 -27.35 9.58
N MET A 233 -4.68 -26.17 9.79
CA MET A 233 -3.22 -25.99 9.78
C MET A 233 -2.53 -26.71 10.95
N GLU A 234 -3.15 -26.77 12.13
CA GLU A 234 -2.62 -27.58 13.24
C GLU A 234 -2.58 -29.07 12.88
N PHE A 235 -3.66 -29.60 12.30
CA PHE A 235 -3.71 -30.98 11.82
C PHE A 235 -2.65 -31.22 10.76
N HIS A 236 -2.56 -30.36 9.73
CA HIS A 236 -1.54 -30.45 8.69
C HIS A 236 -0.11 -30.51 9.28
N LYS A 237 0.21 -29.64 10.25
CA LYS A 237 1.54 -29.61 10.89
C LYS A 237 1.86 -30.87 11.70
N ALA A 238 0.86 -31.58 12.20
CA ALA A 238 1.06 -32.83 12.94
C ALA A 238 1.72 -33.93 12.07
N TYR A 239 1.50 -33.87 10.75
CA TYR A 239 2.02 -34.84 9.78
C TYR A 239 3.47 -34.59 9.30
N LYS A 240 4.14 -33.51 9.75
CA LYS A 240 5.57 -33.23 9.46
C LYS A 240 6.00 -33.48 8.00
N ASP A 241 5.21 -32.99 7.05
CA ASP A 241 5.40 -33.07 5.59
C ASP A 241 4.87 -34.34 4.86
N ASP A 242 4.40 -35.38 5.57
CA ASP A 242 3.74 -36.56 4.98
C ASP A 242 2.20 -36.37 4.88
N PHE A 243 1.75 -35.13 4.67
CA PHE A 243 0.32 -34.83 4.57
C PHE A 243 -0.21 -35.14 3.16
N GLU A 244 -1.09 -36.14 3.06
CA GLU A 244 -1.86 -36.42 1.83
C GLU A 244 -3.29 -35.89 1.95
N GLU A 245 -3.97 -36.22 3.05
CA GLU A 245 -5.33 -35.80 3.33
C GLU A 245 -5.63 -35.78 4.84
N PHE A 246 -6.70 -35.09 5.22
CA PHE A 246 -7.23 -35.15 6.58
C PHE A 246 -7.89 -36.52 6.83
N SER A 247 -7.65 -37.09 8.01
CA SER A 247 -8.31 -38.32 8.46
C SER A 247 -9.82 -38.11 8.63
N SER A 248 -10.59 -39.20 8.61
CA SER A 248 -12.05 -39.13 8.79
C SER A 248 -12.48 -38.44 10.09
N GLU A 249 -11.70 -38.58 11.17
CA GLU A 249 -11.97 -37.93 12.46
C GLU A 249 -11.72 -36.42 12.39
N GLU A 250 -10.62 -35.99 11.76
CA GLU A 250 -10.30 -34.58 11.55
C GLU A 250 -11.31 -33.91 10.60
N VAL A 251 -11.74 -34.61 9.55
CA VAL A 251 -12.79 -34.13 8.64
C VAL A 251 -14.10 -33.92 9.38
N ALA A 252 -14.53 -34.88 10.22
CA ALA A 252 -15.75 -34.74 11.01
C ALA A 252 -15.66 -33.57 11.99
N PHE A 253 -14.50 -33.36 12.61
CA PHE A 253 -14.26 -32.21 13.49
C PHE A 253 -14.33 -30.87 12.75
N LEU A 254 -13.66 -30.75 11.60
CA LEU A 254 -13.67 -29.54 10.79
C LEU A 254 -15.08 -29.25 10.24
N GLN A 255 -15.82 -30.28 9.83
CA GLN A 255 -17.22 -30.14 9.40
C GLN A 255 -18.12 -29.62 10.53
N ASP A 256 -17.93 -30.09 11.77
CA ASP A 256 -18.66 -29.57 12.92
C ASP A 256 -18.35 -28.08 13.16
N MET A 257 -17.07 -27.69 13.08
CA MET A 257 -16.68 -26.28 13.16
C MET A 257 -17.32 -25.43 12.05
N LEU A 258 -17.38 -25.93 10.81
CA LEU A 258 -18.03 -25.23 9.70
C LEU A 258 -19.55 -25.09 9.88
N ASN A 259 -20.22 -26.11 10.41
CA ASN A 259 -21.65 -26.06 10.72
C ASN A 259 -21.99 -25.00 11.76
N ASN A 260 -21.04 -24.64 12.63
CA ASN A 260 -21.18 -23.58 13.62
C ASN A 260 -20.96 -22.17 13.06
N LEU A 261 -20.50 -22.04 11.81
CA LEU A 261 -20.41 -20.75 11.12
C LEU A 261 -21.74 -20.37 10.48
N LYS A 262 -21.86 -19.10 10.08
CA LYS A 262 -22.95 -18.67 9.20
C LYS A 262 -22.81 -19.39 7.85
N LEU A 263 -23.79 -20.24 7.55
CA LEU A 263 -23.83 -21.04 6.32
C LEU A 263 -24.41 -20.21 5.17
N ASP A 264 -23.51 -19.77 4.29
CA ASP A 264 -23.80 -19.10 3.02
C ASP A 264 -23.45 -19.98 1.80
N ILE A 265 -22.74 -21.09 2.02
CA ILE A 265 -22.48 -22.17 1.07
C ILE A 265 -22.69 -23.53 1.76
N ALA A 266 -22.77 -24.61 0.99
CA ALA A 266 -22.85 -25.95 1.54
C ALA A 266 -21.54 -26.32 2.25
N VAL A 267 -21.64 -27.02 3.39
CA VAL A 267 -20.47 -27.42 4.19
C VAL A 267 -19.53 -28.34 3.41
N ASP A 268 -20.07 -29.21 2.55
CA ASP A 268 -19.27 -30.09 1.72
C ASP A 268 -18.42 -29.31 0.70
N ASP A 269 -18.98 -28.23 0.13
CA ASP A 269 -18.25 -27.33 -0.77
C ASP A 269 -17.14 -26.60 -0.01
N ALA A 270 -17.46 -26.05 1.16
CA ALA A 270 -16.50 -25.38 2.04
C ALA A 270 -15.36 -26.32 2.47
N MET A 271 -15.65 -27.58 2.78
CA MET A 271 -14.62 -28.58 3.10
C MET A 271 -13.77 -28.94 1.88
N ALA A 272 -14.35 -29.03 0.69
CA ALA A 272 -13.60 -29.28 -0.54
C ALA A 272 -12.64 -28.12 -0.84
N ASP A 273 -13.08 -26.87 -0.64
CA ASP A 273 -12.23 -25.67 -0.75
C ASP A 273 -11.15 -25.65 0.34
N LEU A 274 -11.50 -26.02 1.57
CA LEU A 274 -10.55 -26.10 2.68
C LEU A 274 -9.42 -27.09 2.39
N ARG A 275 -9.72 -28.26 1.80
CA ARG A 275 -8.67 -29.21 1.38
C ARG A 275 -7.75 -28.61 0.33
N ARG A 276 -8.30 -27.87 -0.64
CA ARG A 276 -7.53 -27.23 -1.71
C ARG A 276 -6.63 -26.09 -1.21
N LEU A 277 -7.01 -25.39 -0.14
CA LEU A 277 -6.15 -24.39 0.52
C LEU A 277 -4.78 -24.93 0.94
N PHE A 278 -4.70 -26.20 1.33
CA PHE A 278 -3.46 -26.80 1.83
C PHE A 278 -2.50 -27.27 0.73
N ILE A 279 -2.88 -27.16 -0.55
CA ILE A 279 -1.98 -27.42 -1.69
C ILE A 279 -0.77 -26.47 -1.67
N ASP A 280 -0.99 -25.18 -1.38
CA ASP A 280 0.09 -24.19 -1.18
C ASP A 280 -0.06 -23.47 0.17
N TRP A 281 -0.06 -24.28 1.23
CA TRP A 281 -0.21 -23.83 2.61
C TRP A 281 0.86 -22.81 3.05
N ARG A 282 1.99 -22.72 2.34
CA ARG A 282 3.12 -21.81 2.63
C ARG A 282 2.79 -20.33 2.44
N LEU A 283 1.71 -20.06 1.71
CA LEU A 283 1.13 -18.74 1.48
C LEU A 283 0.12 -18.33 2.58
N LEU A 284 -0.20 -19.23 3.51
CA LEU A 284 -1.02 -18.91 4.69
C LEU A 284 -0.13 -18.37 5.81
N ILE A 285 -0.38 -17.13 6.24
CA ILE A 285 0.37 -16.47 7.31
C ILE A 285 -0.58 -16.15 8.45
N PHE A 286 -0.41 -16.84 9.58
CA PHE A 286 -1.19 -16.57 10.78
C PHE A 286 -0.59 -15.40 11.56
N HIS A 287 -1.44 -14.46 11.95
CA HIS A 287 -1.11 -13.34 12.82
C HIS A 287 -1.76 -13.57 14.18
N ASP A 288 -0.97 -13.78 15.22
CA ASP A 288 -1.48 -13.91 16.58
C ASP A 288 -1.85 -12.53 17.13
N ILE A 289 -3.16 -12.29 17.25
CA ILE A 289 -3.73 -11.01 17.70
C ILE A 289 -3.36 -10.72 19.15
N ASP A 290 -3.23 -11.77 19.99
CA ASP A 290 -2.90 -11.62 21.41
C ASP A 290 -1.40 -11.44 21.67
N SER A 291 -0.58 -11.52 20.62
CA SER A 291 0.86 -11.35 20.73
C SER A 291 1.28 -9.88 20.65
N ASP A 292 2.43 -9.54 21.26
CA ASP A 292 3.07 -8.22 21.11
C ASP A 292 3.64 -7.98 19.69
N THR A 293 3.46 -8.92 18.77
CA THR A 293 3.93 -8.78 17.40
C THR A 293 2.94 -7.92 16.62
N LYS A 294 3.32 -6.68 16.30
CA LYS A 294 2.51 -5.78 15.48
C LYS A 294 2.16 -6.34 14.09
N LEU A 295 0.91 -6.13 13.63
CA LEU A 295 0.42 -6.57 12.32
C LEU A 295 1.30 -6.08 11.15
N HIS A 296 1.86 -4.87 11.23
CA HIS A 296 2.82 -4.35 10.24
C HIS A 296 3.98 -5.32 9.97
N LYS A 297 4.49 -6.02 11.00
CA LYS A 297 5.56 -7.02 10.83
C LYS A 297 5.07 -8.24 10.07
N THR A 298 3.86 -8.70 10.36
CA THR A 298 3.26 -9.85 9.67
C THR A 298 2.91 -9.52 8.22
N LEU A 299 2.43 -8.30 7.93
CA LEU A 299 2.19 -7.83 6.57
C LEU A 299 3.50 -7.78 5.77
N PHE A 300 4.60 -7.30 6.36
CA PHE A 300 5.92 -7.37 5.73
C PHE A 300 6.30 -8.82 5.38
N ASP A 301 6.14 -9.74 6.32
CA ASP A 301 6.47 -11.16 6.13
C ASP A 301 5.57 -11.80 5.05
N ALA A 302 4.30 -11.39 4.96
CA ALA A 302 3.39 -11.80 3.89
C ALA A 302 3.83 -11.31 2.51
N PHE A 303 4.12 -10.01 2.39
CA PHE A 303 4.65 -9.45 1.14
C PHE A 303 5.97 -10.12 0.74
N SER A 304 6.82 -10.47 1.70
CA SER A 304 8.10 -11.17 1.46
C SER A 304 7.97 -12.58 0.84
N LYS A 305 6.75 -13.16 0.82
CA LYS A 305 6.48 -14.45 0.15
C LYS A 305 6.46 -14.35 -1.36
N HIS A 306 6.33 -13.15 -1.92
CA HIS A 306 6.51 -12.94 -3.35
C HIS A 306 7.95 -13.25 -3.77
N ARG A 307 8.16 -13.50 -5.06
CA ARG A 307 9.51 -13.75 -5.58
C ARG A 307 10.26 -12.44 -5.73
N PHE A 308 11.39 -12.31 -5.04
CA PHE A 308 12.31 -11.18 -5.15
C PHE A 308 13.66 -11.62 -5.69
N THR A 309 14.30 -10.76 -6.49
CA THR A 309 15.77 -10.80 -6.58
C THR A 309 16.38 -10.23 -5.30
N ALA A 310 17.65 -10.53 -5.02
CA ALA A 310 18.33 -9.99 -3.84
C ALA A 310 18.26 -8.45 -3.78
N GLY A 311 18.40 -7.79 -4.93
CA GLY A 311 18.31 -6.34 -5.04
C GLY A 311 16.92 -5.80 -4.76
N ASP A 312 15.87 -6.47 -5.27
CA ASP A 312 14.47 -6.07 -5.03
C ASP A 312 14.11 -6.26 -3.56
N TYR A 313 14.59 -7.31 -2.91
CA TYR A 313 14.34 -7.57 -1.49
C TYR A 313 15.00 -6.52 -0.57
N VAL A 314 16.23 -6.09 -0.90
CA VAL A 314 16.90 -4.99 -0.19
C VAL A 314 16.13 -3.68 -0.36
N GLU A 315 15.68 -3.38 -1.58
CA GLU A 315 14.87 -2.19 -1.85
C GLU A 315 13.54 -2.22 -1.09
N PHE A 316 12.86 -3.37 -1.11
CA PHE A 316 11.63 -3.61 -0.36
C PHE A 316 11.85 -3.41 1.14
N SER A 317 12.90 -4.02 1.70
CA SER A 317 13.25 -3.88 3.12
C SER A 317 13.60 -2.44 3.51
N LEU A 318 14.25 -1.69 2.62
CA LEU A 318 14.59 -0.28 2.82
C LEU A 318 13.34 0.59 2.88
N LYS A 319 12.37 0.38 1.97
CA LYS A 319 11.07 1.07 1.98
C LYS A 319 10.32 0.82 3.28
N TRP A 320 10.28 -0.43 3.72
CA TRP A 320 9.64 -0.86 4.96
C TRP A 320 10.44 -0.58 6.24
N ASN A 321 11.65 -0.01 6.12
CA ASN A 321 12.58 0.24 7.23
C ASN A 321 12.89 -1.03 8.07
N ARG A 322 12.95 -2.20 7.44
CA ARG A 322 13.20 -3.52 8.08
C ARG A 322 14.63 -3.99 7.90
N VAL A 323 15.55 -3.28 8.56
CA VAL A 323 16.97 -3.63 8.59
C VAL A 323 17.24 -5.00 9.24
N ASP A 324 16.41 -5.36 10.23
CA ASP A 324 16.50 -6.60 10.98
C ASP A 324 16.40 -7.84 10.09
N LYS A 325 15.56 -7.79 9.05
CA LYS A 325 15.34 -8.90 8.12
C LYS A 325 16.52 -9.08 7.17
N LEU A 326 17.18 -8.00 6.76
CA LEU A 326 18.38 -8.06 5.93
C LEU A 326 19.59 -8.65 6.66
N MET A 327 19.69 -8.44 7.98
CA MET A 327 20.78 -8.99 8.78
C MET A 327 20.76 -10.52 8.88
N LEU A 328 19.61 -11.15 8.59
CA LEU A 328 19.43 -12.60 8.61
C LEU A 328 19.80 -13.27 7.27
N LEU A 329 19.99 -12.48 6.21
CA LEU A 329 20.31 -13.01 4.88
C LEU A 329 21.76 -13.44 4.77
N ASP A 330 21.99 -14.46 3.94
CA ASP A 330 23.32 -14.92 3.59
C ASP A 330 24.10 -13.79 2.89
N PRO A 331 25.29 -13.40 3.38
CA PRO A 331 26.16 -12.45 2.70
C PRO A 331 26.45 -12.81 1.24
N HIS A 332 26.50 -14.10 0.90
CA HIS A 332 26.70 -14.56 -0.47
C HIS A 332 25.51 -14.19 -1.36
N TYR A 333 24.27 -14.35 -0.86
CA TYR A 333 23.07 -13.93 -1.57
C TYR A 333 23.07 -12.43 -1.84
N LEU A 334 23.47 -11.61 -0.87
CA LEU A 334 23.59 -10.16 -1.04
C LEU A 334 24.71 -9.75 -2.03
N SER A 335 25.77 -10.55 -2.13
CA SER A 335 26.88 -10.30 -3.07
C SER A 335 26.50 -10.49 -4.54
N THR A 336 25.38 -11.18 -4.82
CA THR A 336 24.84 -11.35 -6.19
C THR A 336 24.35 -10.04 -6.81
N ILE A 337 24.14 -9.00 -5.99
CA ILE A 337 23.61 -7.72 -6.43
C ILE A 337 24.70 -6.96 -7.22
N PRO A 338 24.42 -6.53 -8.47
CA PRO A 338 25.38 -5.79 -9.28
C PRO A 338 25.88 -4.52 -8.59
N HIS A 339 27.15 -4.16 -8.80
CA HIS A 339 27.78 -3.00 -8.16
C HIS A 339 27.02 -1.69 -8.40
N ALA A 340 26.61 -1.41 -9.64
CA ALA A 340 25.80 -0.22 -9.95
C ALA A 340 24.48 -0.20 -9.17
N ARG A 341 23.82 -1.35 -9.00
CA ARG A 341 22.57 -1.46 -8.24
C ARG A 341 22.78 -1.23 -6.74
N ARG A 342 23.88 -1.75 -6.17
CA ARG A 342 24.26 -1.48 -4.77
C ARG A 342 24.45 0.02 -4.52
N ASN A 343 25.10 0.74 -5.44
CA ASN A 343 25.30 2.18 -5.33
C ASN A 343 23.98 2.96 -5.32
N ASN A 344 23.04 2.58 -6.19
CA ASN A 344 21.72 3.20 -6.23
C ASN A 344 20.93 2.95 -4.94
N LEU A 345 20.95 1.71 -4.43
CA LEU A 345 20.28 1.37 -3.16
C LEU A 345 20.87 2.12 -1.97
N PHE A 346 22.19 2.33 -1.97
CA PHE A 346 22.88 3.13 -0.96
C PHE A 346 22.46 4.61 -1.02
N ALA A 347 22.43 5.20 -2.21
CA ALA A 347 21.94 6.57 -2.41
C ALA A 347 20.49 6.72 -1.92
N SER A 348 19.62 5.76 -2.26
CA SER A 348 18.23 5.73 -1.78
C SER A 348 18.15 5.65 -0.25
N ALA A 349 19.02 4.88 0.40
CA ALA A 349 19.04 4.79 1.86
C ALA A 349 19.42 6.13 2.52
N LEU A 350 20.36 6.86 1.92
CA LEU A 350 20.75 8.19 2.38
C LEU A 350 19.62 9.21 2.19
N LEU A 351 18.99 9.23 1.02
CA LEU A 351 17.86 10.12 0.72
C LEU A 351 16.67 9.88 1.66
N ALA A 352 16.39 8.61 1.98
CA ALA A 352 15.33 8.22 2.91
C ALA A 352 15.73 8.34 4.40
N ASN A 353 16.92 8.89 4.71
CA ASN A 353 17.45 9.02 6.07
C ASN A 353 17.46 7.69 6.87
N ARG A 354 17.76 6.57 6.21
CA ARG A 354 17.78 5.21 6.79
C ARG A 354 19.19 4.77 7.15
N SER A 355 19.83 5.50 8.06
CA SER A 355 21.24 5.29 8.45
C SER A 355 21.57 3.88 8.95
N ARG A 356 20.59 3.16 9.52
CA ARG A 356 20.75 1.77 9.98
C ARG A 356 21.10 0.78 8.87
N PHE A 357 20.82 1.10 7.61
CA PHE A 357 21.14 0.25 6.46
C PHE A 357 22.60 0.43 5.98
N ILE A 358 23.25 1.53 6.34
CA ILE A 358 24.62 1.85 5.89
C ILE A 358 25.63 0.76 6.25
N PRO A 359 25.65 0.20 7.49
CA PRO A 359 26.55 -0.90 7.82
C PRO A 359 26.34 -2.16 6.95
N ILE A 360 25.10 -2.42 6.50
CA ILE A 360 24.81 -3.55 5.60
C ILE A 360 25.46 -3.29 4.24
N PHE A 361 25.27 -2.10 3.68
CA PHE A 361 25.88 -1.75 2.39
C PHE A 361 27.41 -1.76 2.41
N VAL A 362 28.03 -1.35 3.51
CA VAL A 362 29.49 -1.47 3.69
C VAL A 362 29.91 -2.93 3.72
N LYS A 363 29.20 -3.80 4.45
CA LYS A 363 29.43 -5.27 4.43
C LYS A 363 29.21 -5.89 3.05
N MET A 364 28.30 -5.33 2.26
CA MET A 364 28.08 -5.73 0.88
C MET A 364 29.20 -5.26 -0.05
N GLY A 365 30.24 -4.58 0.43
CA GLY A 365 31.42 -4.19 -0.36
C GLY A 365 31.27 -2.84 -1.07
N ILE A 366 30.42 -1.94 -0.57
CA ILE A 366 30.43 -0.54 -1.02
C ILE A 366 31.64 0.17 -0.41
N ASP A 367 32.50 0.70 -1.27
CA ASP A 367 33.60 1.58 -0.87
C ASP A 367 33.13 3.04 -0.84
N LEU A 368 33.15 3.65 0.35
CA LEU A 368 32.76 5.03 0.56
C LEU A 368 33.66 6.02 -0.19
N HIS A 369 34.94 5.69 -0.40
CA HIS A 369 35.87 6.56 -1.12
C HIS A 369 35.57 6.62 -2.62
N ILE A 370 34.98 5.55 -3.17
CA ILE A 370 34.63 5.45 -4.59
C ILE A 370 33.22 6.00 -4.84
N ILE A 371 32.28 5.75 -3.92
CA ILE A 371 30.86 6.09 -4.15
C ILE A 371 30.56 7.59 -3.96
N VAL A 372 31.31 8.28 -3.09
CA VAL A 372 31.10 9.71 -2.81
C VAL A 372 31.68 10.54 -3.95
N THR A 373 30.86 10.69 -5.00
CA THR A 373 31.16 11.49 -6.18
C THR A 373 30.46 12.85 -6.13
N PRO A 374 30.93 13.87 -6.86
CA PRO A 374 30.22 15.15 -6.97
C PRO A 374 28.78 15.01 -7.45
N ASN A 375 28.51 14.07 -8.36
CA ASN A 375 27.16 13.79 -8.85
C ASN A 375 26.25 13.23 -7.76
N LEU A 376 26.74 12.27 -6.96
CA LEU A 376 25.98 11.76 -5.82
C LEU A 376 25.68 12.88 -4.82
N LEU A 377 26.67 13.71 -4.48
CA LEU A 377 26.46 14.84 -3.56
C LEU A 377 25.43 15.83 -4.12
N HIS A 378 25.51 16.14 -5.41
CA HIS A 378 24.53 17.00 -6.08
C HIS A 378 23.11 16.41 -5.97
N THR A 379 22.94 15.12 -6.24
CA THR A 379 21.65 14.42 -6.04
C THR A 379 21.19 14.51 -4.58
N LEU A 380 22.07 14.22 -3.62
CA LEU A 380 21.72 14.24 -2.20
C LEU A 380 21.28 15.63 -1.72
N TYR A 381 21.95 16.71 -2.12
CA TYR A 381 21.57 18.08 -1.73
C TYR A 381 20.26 18.55 -2.38
N ASN A 382 19.97 18.11 -3.61
CA ASN A 382 18.78 18.54 -4.35
C ASN A 382 17.54 17.68 -4.09
N GLU A 383 17.71 16.40 -3.76
CA GLU A 383 16.60 15.45 -3.59
C GLU A 383 16.31 15.11 -2.12
N SER A 384 17.06 15.67 -1.17
CA SER A 384 16.77 15.45 0.25
C SER A 384 15.42 16.04 0.68
N LEU A 385 14.78 15.40 1.66
CA LEU A 385 13.56 15.88 2.30
C LEU A 385 13.70 17.28 2.93
N ARG A 386 14.94 17.72 3.19
CA ARG A 386 15.26 19.00 3.85
C ARG A 386 15.75 20.07 2.87
N VAL A 387 15.58 19.86 1.56
CA VAL A 387 16.01 20.82 0.55
C VAL A 387 15.40 22.20 0.75
N ASN A 388 14.14 22.30 1.20
CA ASN A 388 13.49 23.59 1.47
C ASN A 388 14.16 24.36 2.61
N SER A 389 14.51 23.68 3.71
CA SER A 389 15.26 24.30 4.82
C SER A 389 16.67 24.72 4.37
N LEU A 390 17.31 23.92 3.52
CA LEU A 390 18.61 24.26 2.93
C LEU A 390 18.51 25.49 2.03
N LEU A 391 17.49 25.57 1.17
CA LEU A 391 17.22 26.72 0.30
C LEU A 391 16.97 28.00 1.14
N GLN A 392 16.21 27.90 2.23
CA GLN A 392 16.01 29.02 3.15
C GLN A 392 17.34 29.51 3.75
N LEU A 393 18.22 28.60 4.18
CA LEU A 393 19.54 28.95 4.68
C LEU A 393 20.43 29.57 3.60
N LEU A 394 20.40 29.05 2.38
CA LEU A 394 21.16 29.58 1.25
C LEU A 394 20.69 30.98 0.83
N HIS A 395 19.39 31.27 0.90
CA HIS A 395 18.87 32.62 0.69
C HIS A 395 19.24 33.56 1.84
N ALA A 396 19.11 33.12 3.10
CA ALA A 396 19.46 33.92 4.28
C ALA A 396 20.94 34.30 4.31
N THR A 397 21.82 33.45 3.79
CA THR A 397 23.26 33.70 3.71
C THR A 397 23.69 34.46 2.45
N GLY A 398 22.75 34.78 1.55
CA GLY A 398 23.06 35.41 0.27
C GLY A 398 23.81 34.51 -0.73
N ALA A 399 23.95 33.21 -0.41
CA ALA A 399 24.59 32.23 -1.30
C ALA A 399 23.75 31.91 -2.54
N LEU A 400 22.43 32.14 -2.47
CA LEU A 400 21.51 32.14 -3.60
C LEU A 400 20.91 33.55 -3.76
N PRO A 401 21.09 34.22 -4.92
CA PRO A 401 20.43 35.49 -5.17
C PRO A 401 18.89 35.29 -5.20
N HIS A 402 18.13 36.22 -4.63
CA HIS A 402 16.69 36.28 -4.85
C HIS A 402 16.43 36.50 -6.34
N GLN A 403 15.91 35.51 -7.06
CA GLN A 403 15.48 35.72 -8.43
C GLN A 403 14.06 36.29 -8.47
N PRO A 404 13.84 37.42 -9.17
CA PRO A 404 12.51 37.81 -9.61
C PRO A 404 12.04 36.83 -10.70
N HIS A 405 10.73 36.65 -10.77
CA HIS A 405 10.01 35.68 -11.60
C HIS A 405 10.62 35.34 -12.98
N SER A 406 10.69 34.02 -13.25
CA SER A 406 10.62 33.36 -14.56
C SER A 406 11.73 33.62 -15.59
N LYS A 407 12.43 32.53 -15.97
CA LYS A 407 12.44 32.00 -17.36
C LYS A 407 13.04 30.59 -17.38
N HIS A 408 12.35 29.67 -18.05
CA HIS A 408 12.76 28.28 -18.27
C HIS A 408 14.13 28.19 -18.94
N SER A 409 14.98 27.26 -18.49
CA SER A 409 16.07 26.72 -19.28
C SER A 409 15.97 25.20 -19.36
N VAL A 410 15.86 24.72 -20.60
CA VAL A 410 15.94 23.33 -21.04
C VAL A 410 17.38 22.84 -20.85
N PHE A 411 17.59 21.66 -20.25
CA PHE A 411 18.86 20.94 -20.39
C PHE A 411 18.61 19.43 -20.51
N GLU A 412 19.29 18.85 -21.50
CA GLU A 412 19.14 17.48 -21.99
C GLU A 412 19.75 16.43 -21.05
N ASP A 413 19.05 15.30 -20.98
CA ASP A 413 19.50 14.01 -20.44
C ASP A 413 20.84 13.57 -21.02
N LYS A 414 21.76 13.15 -20.14
CA LYS A 414 22.77 12.10 -20.41
C LYS A 414 23.50 11.69 -19.13
N LEU A 415 22.88 10.78 -18.36
CA LEU A 415 23.58 9.74 -17.59
C LEU A 415 22.55 8.72 -17.10
N HIS A 416 22.74 7.45 -17.47
CA HIS A 416 21.89 6.30 -17.16
C HIS A 416 22.00 5.86 -15.68
N LEU A 417 21.68 6.76 -14.75
CA LEU A 417 21.19 6.39 -13.44
C LEU A 417 19.67 6.49 -13.55
N VAL A 418 18.98 5.37 -13.77
CA VAL A 418 17.53 5.35 -13.60
C VAL A 418 17.30 5.53 -12.11
N PRO A 419 16.85 6.71 -11.64
CA PRO A 419 16.44 6.83 -10.26
C PRO A 419 15.17 5.99 -10.18
N LEU A 420 15.12 5.04 -9.26
CA LEU A 420 13.84 4.52 -8.80
C LEU A 420 13.14 5.72 -8.17
N LYS A 421 12.33 6.43 -8.97
CA LYS A 421 11.58 7.60 -8.53
C LYS A 421 10.88 7.21 -7.23
N PRO A 422 11.24 7.79 -6.08
CA PRO A 422 10.25 7.87 -5.03
C PRO A 422 9.16 8.74 -5.65
N ARG A 423 7.93 8.23 -5.74
CA ARG A 423 6.76 9.09 -5.94
C ARG A 423 6.58 9.90 -4.67
N VAL A 424 7.48 10.85 -4.46
CA VAL A 424 7.26 12.00 -3.59
C VAL A 424 6.00 12.65 -4.13
N GLY A 425 5.00 12.79 -3.27
CA GLY A 425 3.73 13.39 -3.63
C GLY A 425 3.94 14.72 -4.34
N ASN A 426 2.99 15.08 -5.19
CA ASN A 426 2.90 16.39 -5.85
C ASN A 426 2.69 17.54 -4.83
N ALA A 427 3.53 17.65 -3.81
CA ALA A 427 3.76 18.90 -3.12
C ALA A 427 4.48 19.80 -4.13
N ALA A 428 3.73 20.79 -4.62
CA ALA A 428 4.19 21.75 -5.61
C ALA A 428 5.62 22.21 -5.31
N ARG A 429 6.57 21.87 -6.20
CA ARG A 429 7.89 22.50 -6.26
C ARG A 429 7.65 23.99 -6.50
N CYS A 430 7.59 24.77 -5.44
CA CYS A 430 7.66 26.22 -5.53
C CYS A 430 9.12 26.57 -5.86
N CYS A 431 9.39 26.70 -7.17
CA CYS A 431 10.64 27.11 -7.82
C CYS A 431 11.63 25.99 -8.24
N PRO A 432 12.17 26.03 -9.47
CA PRO A 432 13.15 25.06 -9.97
C PRO A 432 14.58 25.48 -9.62
N VAL A 433 14.84 25.89 -8.37
CA VAL A 433 16.18 26.32 -7.98
C VAL A 433 17.04 25.09 -7.70
N VAL A 434 18.02 24.84 -8.57
CA VAL A 434 18.99 23.76 -8.40
C VAL A 434 20.13 24.24 -7.51
N VAL A 435 20.38 23.50 -6.43
CA VAL A 435 21.48 23.74 -5.49
C VAL A 435 22.77 23.17 -6.06
N ASN A 436 23.64 24.04 -6.54
CA ASN A 436 25.01 23.68 -6.92
C ASN A 436 25.90 23.52 -5.67
N LEU A 437 26.92 22.66 -5.77
CA LEU A 437 27.92 22.49 -4.72
C LEU A 437 28.64 23.82 -4.38
N HIS A 438 28.67 24.79 -5.30
CA HIS A 438 29.24 26.11 -5.07
C HIS A 438 28.45 26.91 -4.04
N HIS A 439 27.12 26.83 -4.09
CA HIS A 439 26.25 27.46 -3.09
C HIS A 439 26.49 26.84 -1.70
N ILE A 440 26.69 25.51 -1.64
CA ILE A 440 27.03 24.80 -0.41
C ILE A 440 28.40 25.25 0.13
N HIS A 441 29.39 25.42 -0.75
CA HIS A 441 30.72 25.91 -0.36
C HIS A 441 30.66 27.31 0.26
N ILE A 442 29.89 28.24 -0.34
CA ILE A 442 29.69 29.58 0.21
C ILE A 442 29.03 29.50 1.60
N LEU A 443 27.99 28.67 1.73
CA LEU A 443 27.29 28.46 3.01
C LEU A 443 28.22 27.94 4.09
N LEU A 444 29.03 26.91 3.77
CA LEU A 444 29.98 26.33 4.71
C LEU A 444 31.07 27.32 5.09
N ARG A 445 31.60 28.10 4.14
CA ARG A 445 32.57 29.16 4.44
C ARG A 445 31.99 30.22 5.36
N ALA A 446 30.74 30.62 5.16
CA ALA A 446 30.04 31.56 6.04
C ALA A 446 29.84 30.97 7.45
N ALA A 447 29.50 29.68 7.56
CA ALA A 447 29.28 29.00 8.84
C ALA A 447 30.59 28.71 9.60
N LEU A 448 31.66 28.36 8.89
CA LEU A 448 32.97 28.02 9.46
C LEU A 448 33.80 29.26 9.80
N GLY A 449 33.44 30.45 9.31
CA GLY A 449 34.09 31.71 9.67
C GLY A 449 35.58 31.74 9.30
N THR A 450 36.46 31.83 10.29
CA THR A 450 37.92 31.88 10.11
C THR A 450 38.59 30.51 10.03
N PHE A 451 37.83 29.41 10.19
CA PHE A 451 38.37 28.07 10.02
C PHE A 451 38.53 27.73 8.54
N ASP A 452 39.58 26.99 8.21
CA ASP A 452 39.82 26.53 6.83
C ASP A 452 38.62 25.71 6.34
N CYS A 453 37.95 26.23 5.32
CA CYS A 453 36.88 25.51 4.65
C CYS A 453 37.49 24.48 3.70
N PRO A 454 37.10 23.20 3.76
CA PRO A 454 37.51 22.22 2.75
C PRO A 454 37.16 22.74 1.35
N GLU A 455 38.10 22.63 0.41
CA GLU A 455 37.85 22.98 -0.99
C GLU A 455 36.85 21.97 -1.58
N TYR A 456 35.59 22.38 -1.73
CA TYR A 456 34.60 21.61 -2.53
C TYR A 456 34.89 21.71 -4.04
N PHE A 457 35.85 22.56 -4.43
CA PHE A 457 36.25 22.81 -5.82
C PHE A 457 37.76 23.04 -5.90
N SER A 458 38.49 22.02 -6.32
CA SER A 458 39.83 22.21 -6.87
C SER A 458 39.87 22.11 -8.41
N ASP A 459 38.84 21.55 -9.08
CA ASP A 459 38.92 21.23 -10.53
C ASP A 459 37.66 21.56 -11.38
N TYR A 460 36.98 22.68 -11.15
CA TYR A 460 36.12 23.28 -12.20
C TYR A 460 36.83 24.51 -12.77
N LYS A 461 37.66 24.29 -13.80
CA LYS A 461 38.09 25.36 -14.68
C LYS A 461 36.84 25.96 -15.31
N VAL A 462 36.45 27.13 -14.84
CA VAL A 462 35.50 27.99 -15.54
C VAL A 462 36.16 28.35 -16.87
N GLU A 463 35.79 27.65 -17.94
CA GLU A 463 36.01 28.18 -19.29
C GLU A 463 35.19 29.46 -19.39
N ARG A 464 35.87 30.58 -19.22
CA ARG A 464 35.33 31.91 -19.49
C ARG A 464 35.12 31.99 -21.01
N TYR A 465 33.85 32.09 -21.42
CA TYR A 465 33.50 32.65 -22.72
C TYR A 465 33.72 34.16 -22.73
#